data_AF-A0A6B1FSK9-F1
#
_entry.id   AF-A0A6B1FSK9-F1
#
_cell.length_a   1.000
_cell.length_b   1.000
_cell.length_c   1.000
_cell.angle_alpha   90.00
_cell.angle_beta   90.00
_cell.angle_gamma   90.00
#
_symmetry.space_group_name_H-M   'P 1'
#
loop_
_entity.id
_entity.type
_entity.pdbx_description
1 polymer ?
#
loop_
_entity_poly.entity_id
_entity_poly.type
_entity_poly.pdbx_seq_one_letter_code
_entity_poly.pdbx_strand_id
1 'polypeptide(L)'
;MEALTAMVLLVAVMAAALQTLTTLRHALWRVTGDAQVRETRRITRYTLAQELRTGLAGIDWVAGAGDSVALRAFRGTGVGCATVPQPLWAVRYTGLRRPDPAKDSVLVLAADGVWRVAELVRARAGACGDGTAGEVWELNPAVPEAVVGRVFERGSYHVAAEAFRYRPGRGGRQPLTAQVLRTGAGVGSRVSGRGTGLDLRLAFGQAPVATTIDSARVWPRETWP
;
A
#
# COMPACT_ATOMS: atom_id res chain seq x y z
N MET A 1 21.93 37.28 -55.24
CA MET A 1 20.69 37.52 -54.47
C MET A 1 19.96 36.23 -54.15
N GLU A 2 19.72 35.35 -55.12
CA GLU A 2 18.99 34.07 -54.93
C GLU A 2 19.65 33.10 -53.93
N ALA A 3 20.98 32.97 -53.92
CA ALA A 3 21.68 32.11 -52.96
C ALA A 3 21.52 32.59 -51.50
N LEU A 4 21.48 33.91 -51.30
CA LEU A 4 21.32 34.51 -49.97
C LEU A 4 19.89 34.37 -49.47
N THR A 5 18.89 34.54 -50.35
CA THR A 5 17.48 34.30 -49.98
C THR A 5 17.23 32.83 -49.66
N ALA A 6 17.80 31.89 -50.42
CA ALA A 6 17.73 30.47 -50.13
C ALA A 6 18.37 30.10 -48.78
N MET A 7 19.55 30.67 -48.47
CA MET A 7 20.22 30.44 -47.19
C MET A 7 19.40 30.97 -46.00
N VAL A 8 18.83 32.19 -46.11
CA VAL A 8 17.98 32.77 -45.07
C VAL A 8 16.71 31.93 -44.86
N LEU A 9 16.08 31.46 -45.93
CA LEU A 9 14.92 30.56 -45.87
C LEU A 9 15.26 29.24 -45.17
N LEU A 10 16.40 28.63 -45.51
CA LEU A 10 16.83 27.39 -44.88
C LEU A 10 17.08 27.57 -43.37
N VAL A 11 17.74 28.66 -42.96
CA VAL A 11 17.97 28.98 -41.55
C VAL A 11 16.64 29.20 -40.82
N ALA A 12 15.69 29.91 -41.44
CA ALA A 12 14.36 30.13 -40.86
C ALA A 12 13.58 28.82 -40.68
N VAL A 13 13.62 27.93 -41.68
CA VAL A 13 12.99 26.59 -41.59
C VAL A 13 13.64 25.75 -40.50
N MET A 14 14.97 25.75 -40.41
CA MET A 14 15.70 25.03 -39.35
C MET A 14 15.36 25.58 -37.96
N ALA A 15 15.32 26.89 -37.79
CA ALA A 15 14.96 27.53 -36.51
C ALA A 15 13.52 27.18 -36.10
N ALA A 16 12.57 27.23 -37.04
CA ALA A 16 11.18 26.85 -36.80
C ALA A 16 11.05 25.35 -36.44
N ALA A 17 11.81 24.47 -37.10
CA ALA A 17 11.84 23.04 -36.80
C ALA A 17 12.39 22.78 -35.38
N LEU A 18 13.50 23.42 -35.00
CA LEU A 18 14.07 23.32 -33.65
C LEU A 18 13.12 23.86 -32.58
N GLN A 19 12.45 24.99 -32.84
CA GLN A 19 11.46 25.54 -31.92
C GLN A 19 10.24 24.62 -31.76
N THR A 20 9.81 23.99 -32.84
CA THR A 20 8.73 22.99 -32.80
C THR A 20 9.14 21.76 -31.99
N LEU A 21 10.35 21.23 -32.22
CA LEU A 21 10.88 20.08 -31.47
C LEU A 21 11.02 20.38 -29.98
N THR A 22 11.51 21.55 -29.62
CA THR A 22 11.61 21.96 -28.20
C THR A 22 10.23 22.09 -27.57
N THR A 23 9.26 22.69 -28.27
CA THR A 23 7.87 22.82 -27.79
C THR A 23 7.21 21.45 -27.61
N LEU A 24 7.34 20.56 -28.59
CA LEU A 24 6.83 19.18 -28.52
C LEU A 24 7.48 18.40 -27.39
N ARG A 25 8.80 18.53 -27.21
CA ARG A 25 9.51 17.93 -26.08
C ARG A 25 8.93 18.41 -24.75
N HIS A 26 8.77 19.72 -24.56
CA HIS A 26 8.19 20.26 -23.33
C HIS A 26 6.75 19.80 -23.11
N ALA A 27 5.92 19.74 -24.16
CA ALA A 27 4.56 19.24 -24.06
C ALA A 27 4.52 17.76 -23.67
N LEU A 28 5.37 16.93 -24.28
CA LEU A 28 5.50 15.51 -23.95
C LEU A 28 5.92 15.32 -22.49
N TRP A 29 6.94 16.04 -22.01
CA TRP A 29 7.38 15.98 -20.61
C TRP A 29 6.24 16.32 -19.65
N ARG A 30 5.45 17.36 -19.94
CA ARG A 30 4.29 17.74 -19.11
C ARG A 30 3.23 16.63 -19.10
N VAL A 31 2.85 16.12 -20.27
CA VAL A 31 1.83 15.05 -20.38
C VAL A 31 2.27 13.79 -19.65
N THR A 32 3.54 13.38 -19.79
CA THR A 32 4.06 12.20 -19.09
C THR A 32 4.16 12.42 -17.58
N GLY A 33 4.54 13.62 -17.13
CA GLY A 33 4.61 13.97 -15.71
C GLY A 33 3.22 13.95 -15.08
N ASP A 34 2.22 14.55 -15.74
CA ASP A 34 0.84 14.56 -15.28
C ASP A 34 0.24 13.16 -15.21
N ALA A 35 0.54 12.31 -16.19
CA ALA A 35 0.12 10.91 -16.20
C ALA A 35 0.70 10.15 -15.00
N GLN A 36 2.00 10.32 -14.70
CA GLN A 36 2.65 9.69 -13.56
C GLN A 36 2.06 10.15 -12.21
N VAL A 37 1.72 11.44 -12.09
CA VAL A 37 1.07 12.00 -10.89
C VAL A 37 -0.32 11.41 -10.70
N ARG A 38 -1.14 11.36 -11.75
CA ARG A 38 -2.49 10.77 -11.70
C ARG A 38 -2.44 9.28 -11.36
N GLU A 39 -1.47 8.56 -11.93
CA GLU A 39 -1.30 7.14 -11.66
C GLU A 39 -0.85 6.88 -10.22
N THR A 40 0.13 7.65 -9.73
CA THR A 40 0.59 7.58 -8.33
C THR A 40 -0.57 7.85 -7.37
N ARG A 41 -1.40 8.86 -7.66
CA ARG A 41 -2.59 9.18 -6.86
C ARG A 41 -3.60 8.01 -6.87
N ARG A 42 -3.87 7.43 -8.03
CA ARG A 42 -4.79 6.31 -8.20
C ARG A 42 -4.32 5.08 -7.42
N ILE A 43 -3.08 4.66 -7.62
CA ILE A 43 -2.47 3.51 -6.93
C ILE A 43 -2.48 3.74 -5.42
N THR A 44 -1.98 4.87 -4.95
CA THR A 44 -1.90 5.16 -3.51
C THR A 44 -3.27 5.08 -2.84
N ARG A 45 -4.29 5.73 -3.42
CA ARG A 45 -5.66 5.71 -2.90
C ARG A 45 -6.25 4.30 -2.92
N TYR A 46 -6.10 3.59 -4.03
CA TYR A 46 -6.67 2.25 -4.18
C TYR A 46 -6.02 1.27 -3.22
N THR A 47 -4.69 1.23 -3.15
CA THR A 47 -3.94 0.34 -2.25
C THR A 47 -4.28 0.63 -0.79
N LEU A 48 -4.25 1.89 -0.35
CA LEU A 48 -4.60 2.23 1.03
C LEU A 48 -6.07 1.92 1.33
N ALA A 49 -6.99 2.21 0.41
CA ALA A 49 -8.40 1.87 0.60
C ALA A 49 -8.59 0.35 0.73
N GLN A 50 -7.93 -0.46 -0.09
CA GLN A 50 -8.04 -1.92 -0.02
C GLN A 50 -7.47 -2.47 1.28
N GLU A 51 -6.29 -2.01 1.69
CA GLU A 51 -5.59 -2.51 2.88
C GLU A 51 -6.27 -2.05 4.18
N LEU A 52 -6.83 -0.84 4.21
CA LEU A 52 -7.52 -0.31 5.39
C LEU A 52 -8.97 -0.78 5.49
N ARG A 53 -9.58 -1.25 4.39
CA ARG A 53 -11.00 -1.65 4.37
C ARG A 53 -11.33 -2.78 5.35
N THR A 54 -10.39 -3.69 5.58
CA THR A 54 -10.60 -4.88 6.41
C THR A 54 -10.03 -4.76 7.82
N GLY A 55 -9.35 -3.64 8.13
CA GLY A 55 -8.65 -3.43 9.38
C GLY A 55 -9.31 -2.40 10.30
N LEU A 56 -9.19 -2.64 11.60
CA LEU A 56 -9.66 -1.74 12.65
C LEU A 56 -8.60 -0.67 12.98
N ALA A 57 -9.04 0.59 13.06
CA ALA A 57 -8.19 1.70 13.47
C ALA A 57 -7.63 1.49 14.88
N GLY A 58 -6.33 1.74 15.07
CA GLY A 58 -5.65 1.55 16.35
C GLY A 58 -5.20 0.11 16.63
N ILE A 59 -5.76 -0.88 15.93
CA ILE A 59 -5.42 -2.31 16.09
C ILE A 59 -4.66 -2.81 14.88
N ASP A 60 -5.27 -2.70 13.69
CA ASP A 60 -4.71 -3.18 12.44
C ASP A 60 -3.94 -2.10 11.70
N TRP A 61 -4.22 -0.83 11.96
CA TRP A 61 -3.44 0.27 11.40
C TRP A 61 -3.37 1.46 12.33
N VAL A 62 -2.25 2.18 12.26
CA VAL A 62 -1.96 3.38 13.04
C VAL A 62 -1.25 4.38 12.12
N ALA A 63 -1.73 5.63 12.10
CA ALA A 63 -0.99 6.71 11.46
C ALA A 63 0.33 6.93 12.22
N GLY A 64 1.45 6.77 11.53
CA GLY A 64 2.78 7.02 12.08
C GLY A 64 3.08 8.51 12.16
N ALA A 65 4.30 8.85 12.59
CA ALA A 65 4.74 10.24 12.62
C ALA A 65 4.79 10.82 11.20
N GLY A 66 3.96 11.82 10.93
CA GLY A 66 4.00 12.67 9.74
C GLY A 66 3.48 12.02 8.45
N ASP A 67 4.17 11.00 7.94
CA ASP A 67 4.14 10.60 6.53
C ASP A 67 3.97 9.10 6.29
N SER A 68 3.68 8.35 7.34
CA SER A 68 3.65 6.91 7.29
C SER A 68 2.39 6.36 7.92
N VAL A 69 2.01 5.16 7.48
CA VAL A 69 0.93 4.37 8.08
C VAL A 69 1.55 3.04 8.42
N ALA A 70 1.60 2.70 9.70
CA ALA A 70 1.85 1.33 10.12
C ALA A 70 0.55 0.55 9.92
N LEU A 71 0.63 -0.62 9.29
CA LEU A 71 -0.54 -1.46 9.07
C LEU A 71 -0.20 -2.94 9.13
N ARG A 72 -1.26 -3.71 9.33
CA ARG A 72 -1.38 -5.14 9.16
C ARG A 72 -2.08 -5.36 7.83
N ALA A 73 -1.31 -5.67 6.80
CA ALA A 73 -1.81 -5.85 5.45
C ALA A 73 -2.43 -7.24 5.32
N PHE A 74 -3.70 -7.34 4.92
CA PHE A 74 -4.41 -8.63 4.90
C PHE A 74 -3.83 -9.57 3.83
N ARG A 75 -3.62 -10.84 4.17
CA ARG A 75 -2.99 -11.85 3.29
C ARG A 75 -3.84 -13.08 3.03
N GLY A 76 -4.75 -13.40 3.93
CA GLY A 76 -5.65 -14.54 3.76
C GLY A 76 -6.41 -14.88 5.03
N THR A 77 -7.18 -15.96 4.93
CA THR A 77 -8.02 -16.50 5.99
C THR A 77 -7.72 -17.97 6.20
N GLY A 78 -7.57 -18.37 7.46
CA GLY A 78 -7.60 -19.76 7.90
C GLY A 78 -8.93 -20.05 8.58
N VAL A 79 -9.56 -21.18 8.25
CA VAL A 79 -10.73 -21.70 8.96
C VAL A 79 -10.30 -22.97 9.68
N GLY A 80 -10.61 -23.08 10.97
CA GLY A 80 -10.31 -24.27 11.77
C GLY A 80 -10.91 -25.51 11.12
N CYS A 81 -10.11 -26.56 10.93
CA CYS A 81 -10.54 -27.75 10.20
C CYS A 81 -10.23 -29.09 10.90
N ALA A 82 -9.55 -29.05 12.05
CA ALA A 82 -9.38 -30.20 12.92
C ALA A 82 -9.14 -29.75 14.36
N THR A 83 -9.51 -30.60 15.32
CA THR A 83 -9.15 -30.41 16.73
C THR A 83 -7.71 -30.89 16.94
N VAL A 84 -6.86 -30.02 17.47
CA VAL A 84 -5.47 -30.31 17.83
C VAL A 84 -5.16 -29.77 19.23
N PRO A 85 -4.18 -30.34 19.95
CA PRO A 85 -3.77 -29.81 21.24
C PRO A 85 -3.24 -28.37 21.11
N GLN A 86 -3.64 -27.48 22.01
CA GLN A 86 -3.07 -26.13 22.10
C GLN A 86 -1.57 -26.20 22.43
N PRO A 87 -0.74 -25.24 21.96
CA PRO A 87 -1.09 -23.99 21.26
C PRO A 87 -1.27 -24.14 19.74
N LEU A 88 -1.36 -25.38 19.24
CA LEU A 88 -1.52 -25.63 17.82
C LEU A 88 -2.97 -25.40 17.37
N TRP A 89 -3.13 -25.06 16.10
CA TRP A 89 -4.41 -24.88 15.45
C TRP A 89 -4.34 -25.36 14.00
N ALA A 90 -5.16 -26.35 13.66
CA ALA A 90 -5.22 -26.92 12.31
C ALA A 90 -6.23 -26.15 11.46
N VAL A 91 -5.78 -25.65 10.31
CA VAL A 91 -6.56 -24.74 9.48
C VAL A 91 -6.56 -25.13 8.01
N ARG A 92 -7.67 -24.84 7.34
CA ARG A 92 -7.73 -24.73 5.88
C ARG A 92 -7.49 -23.28 5.52
N TYR A 93 -6.31 -23.01 4.94
CA TYR A 93 -5.88 -21.65 4.62
C TYR A 93 -6.14 -21.31 3.15
N THR A 94 -6.71 -20.12 2.93
CA THR A 94 -6.91 -19.52 1.61
C THR A 94 -6.28 -18.13 1.62
N GLY A 95 -5.29 -17.91 0.75
CA GLY A 95 -4.61 -16.61 0.63
C GLY A 95 -3.68 -16.55 -0.57
N LEU A 96 -3.11 -15.37 -0.80
CA LEU A 96 -2.25 -15.11 -1.97
C LEU A 96 -0.87 -15.79 -1.88
N ARG A 97 -0.40 -16.05 -0.65
CA ARG A 97 0.86 -16.73 -0.35
C ARG A 97 0.75 -17.51 0.95
N ARG A 98 1.68 -18.44 1.17
CA ARG A 98 1.83 -19.11 2.46
C ARG A 98 2.12 -18.09 3.58
N PRO A 99 1.57 -18.30 4.78
CA PRO A 99 1.91 -17.49 5.96
C PRO A 99 3.40 -17.60 6.28
N ASP A 100 3.98 -16.49 6.72
CA ASP A 100 5.39 -16.37 7.11
C ASP A 100 5.46 -15.87 8.55
N PRO A 101 5.74 -16.76 9.52
CA PRO A 101 5.85 -16.44 10.95
C PRO A 101 6.76 -15.25 11.26
N ALA A 102 7.80 -14.99 10.46
CA ALA A 102 8.75 -13.92 10.73
C ALA A 102 8.13 -12.52 10.58
N LYS A 103 7.08 -12.39 9.77
CA LYS A 103 6.46 -11.10 9.42
C LYS A 103 4.96 -11.03 9.65
N ASP A 104 4.30 -12.18 9.71
CA ASP A 104 2.85 -12.25 9.81
C ASP A 104 2.36 -12.31 11.27
N SER A 105 1.15 -11.80 11.47
CA SER A 105 0.37 -11.87 12.70
C SER A 105 -1.03 -12.36 12.37
N VAL A 106 -1.73 -12.92 13.34
CA VAL A 106 -3.07 -13.50 13.14
C VAL A 106 -4.05 -12.82 14.07
N LEU A 107 -5.19 -12.39 13.52
CA LEU A 107 -6.37 -12.04 14.31
C LEU A 107 -7.31 -13.24 14.28
N VAL A 108 -7.60 -13.81 15.45
CA VAL A 108 -8.36 -15.04 15.59
C VAL A 108 -9.71 -14.76 16.23
N LEU A 109 -10.79 -15.18 15.59
CA LEU A 109 -12.13 -15.26 16.16
C LEU A 109 -12.24 -16.59 16.90
N ALA A 110 -12.41 -16.53 18.21
CA ALA A 110 -12.70 -17.71 19.02
C ALA A 110 -14.20 -18.02 19.04
N ALA A 111 -14.56 -19.19 19.55
CA ALA A 111 -15.95 -19.66 19.62
C ALA A 111 -16.86 -18.77 20.48
N ASP A 112 -16.29 -18.00 21.42
CA ASP A 112 -17.01 -16.99 22.21
C ASP A 112 -17.35 -15.71 21.43
N GLY A 113 -17.01 -15.63 20.14
CA GLY A 113 -17.28 -14.49 19.28
C GLY A 113 -16.30 -13.32 19.45
N VAL A 114 -15.24 -13.48 20.26
CA VAL A 114 -14.26 -12.42 20.53
C VAL A 114 -13.04 -12.57 19.61
N TRP A 115 -12.65 -11.46 18.99
CA TRP A 115 -11.40 -11.36 18.23
C TRP A 115 -10.21 -11.17 19.15
N ARG A 116 -9.17 -11.99 18.97
CA ARG A 116 -7.93 -11.96 19.73
C ARG A 116 -6.73 -11.88 18.79
N VAL A 117 -5.77 -11.04 19.14
CA VAL A 117 -4.50 -10.95 18.40
C VAL A 117 -3.56 -12.03 18.91
N ALA A 118 -2.96 -12.78 17.99
CA ALA A 118 -1.89 -13.72 18.26
C ALA A 118 -0.75 -13.56 17.24
N GLU A 119 0.49 -13.77 17.68
CA GLU A 119 1.62 -13.96 16.79
C GLU A 119 1.55 -15.35 16.16
N LEU A 120 1.85 -15.44 14.87
CA LEU A 120 2.08 -16.71 14.20
C LEU A 120 3.51 -17.15 14.50
N VAL A 121 3.69 -18.08 15.43
CA VAL A 121 5.02 -18.57 15.82
C VAL A 121 5.57 -19.54 14.78
N ARG A 122 4.70 -20.40 14.26
CA ARG A 122 5.05 -21.41 13.26
C ARG A 122 3.86 -21.70 12.36
N ALA A 123 4.13 -21.96 11.08
CA ALA A 123 3.15 -22.48 10.13
C ALA A 123 3.81 -23.61 9.33
N ARG A 124 3.14 -24.76 9.25
CA ARG A 124 3.62 -25.94 8.51
C ARG A 124 2.47 -26.63 7.81
N ALA A 125 2.79 -27.36 6.73
CA ALA A 125 1.83 -28.24 6.10
C ALA A 125 1.33 -29.30 7.10
N GLY A 126 0.05 -29.65 6.98
CA GLY A 126 -0.61 -30.67 7.77
C GLY A 126 -1.85 -31.20 7.06
N ALA A 127 -2.77 -31.77 7.83
CA ALA A 127 -4.03 -32.29 7.33
C ALA A 127 -5.19 -31.82 8.20
N CYS A 128 -6.35 -31.66 7.58
CA CYS A 128 -7.62 -31.46 8.26
C CYS A 128 -8.20 -32.79 8.77
N GLY A 129 -9.26 -32.75 9.58
CA GLY A 129 -9.87 -33.95 10.17
C GLY A 129 -10.49 -34.91 9.14
N ASP A 130 -10.79 -34.40 7.95
CA ASP A 130 -11.28 -35.15 6.79
C ASP A 130 -10.12 -35.71 5.91
N GLY A 131 -8.87 -35.56 6.34
CA GLY A 131 -7.68 -36.00 5.60
C GLY A 131 -7.27 -35.08 4.45
N THR A 132 -8.03 -34.01 4.18
CA THR A 132 -7.65 -33.04 3.14
C THR A 132 -6.44 -32.22 3.55
N ALA A 133 -5.74 -31.64 2.56
CA ALA A 133 -4.60 -30.79 2.81
C ALA A 133 -4.98 -29.56 3.66
N GLY A 134 -4.17 -29.28 4.67
CA GLY A 134 -4.31 -28.12 5.54
C GLY A 134 -2.95 -27.62 6.03
N GLU A 135 -3.00 -26.70 6.99
CA GLU A 135 -1.83 -26.20 7.70
C GLU A 135 -2.03 -26.38 9.20
N VAL A 136 -0.93 -26.50 9.94
CA VAL A 136 -0.93 -26.44 11.40
C VAL A 136 -0.16 -25.19 11.82
N TRP A 137 -0.85 -24.29 12.49
CA TRP A 137 -0.32 -23.05 13.00
C TRP A 137 -0.06 -23.15 14.50
N GLU A 138 0.99 -22.50 14.97
CA GLU A 138 1.31 -22.33 16.39
C GLU A 138 1.11 -20.85 16.74
N LEU A 139 0.26 -20.56 17.72
CA LEU A 139 -0.16 -19.20 18.06
C LEU A 139 0.36 -18.77 19.44
N ASN A 140 0.79 -17.51 19.57
CA ASN A 140 1.16 -16.92 20.85
C ASN A 140 0.54 -15.52 21.06
N PRO A 141 -0.31 -15.31 22.09
CA PRO A 141 -0.81 -16.33 23.02
C PRO A 141 -1.65 -17.38 22.29
N ALA A 142 -1.77 -18.55 22.90
CA ALA A 142 -2.73 -19.56 22.45
C ALA A 142 -4.15 -18.96 22.51
N VAL A 143 -4.95 -19.21 21.47
CA VAL A 143 -6.34 -18.78 21.42
C VAL A 143 -7.23 -20.01 21.56
N PRO A 144 -7.89 -20.22 22.72
CA PRO A 144 -8.80 -21.32 22.90
C PRO A 144 -9.94 -21.28 21.89
N GLU A 145 -10.33 -22.46 21.39
CA GLU A 145 -11.48 -22.62 20.50
C GLU A 145 -11.44 -21.69 19.27
N ALA A 146 -10.24 -21.51 18.68
CA ALA A 146 -10.04 -20.74 17.47
C ALA A 146 -10.89 -21.28 16.30
N VAL A 147 -11.76 -20.43 15.73
CA VAL A 147 -12.69 -20.80 14.64
C VAL A 147 -12.20 -20.26 13.30
N VAL A 148 -11.91 -18.96 13.24
CA VAL A 148 -11.47 -18.27 12.01
C VAL A 148 -10.28 -17.38 12.35
N GLY A 149 -9.30 -17.33 11.44
CA GLY A 149 -8.08 -16.55 11.60
C GLY A 149 -7.86 -15.72 10.36
N ARG A 150 -7.58 -14.43 10.53
CA ARG A 150 -7.15 -13.52 9.47
C ARG A 150 -5.65 -13.33 9.59
N VAL A 151 -4.91 -13.64 8.53
CA VAL A 151 -3.46 -13.49 8.47
C VAL A 151 -3.14 -12.11 7.93
N PHE A 152 -2.26 -11.41 8.62
CA PHE A 152 -1.81 -10.09 8.24
C PHE A 152 -0.29 -9.98 8.25
N GLU A 153 0.25 -9.36 7.21
CA GLU A 153 1.67 -9.00 7.14
C GLU A 153 1.91 -7.65 7.81
N ARG A 154 2.81 -7.62 8.80
CA ARG A 154 3.21 -6.36 9.44
C ARG A 154 4.00 -5.53 8.43
N GLY A 155 3.60 -4.29 8.22
CA GLY A 155 4.30 -3.39 7.31
C GLY A 155 4.02 -1.92 7.59
N SER A 156 4.63 -1.06 6.78
CA SER A 156 4.34 0.36 6.80
C SER A 156 4.34 0.94 5.39
N TYR A 157 3.34 1.74 5.07
CA TYR A 157 3.36 2.60 3.89
C TYR A 157 3.97 3.95 4.23
N HIS A 158 4.71 4.53 3.29
CA HIS A 158 5.38 5.82 3.43
C HIS A 158 5.03 6.67 2.20
N VAL A 159 4.60 7.92 2.43
CA VAL A 159 4.18 8.87 1.36
C VAL A 159 5.17 10.03 1.15
N ALA A 160 6.30 10.03 1.86
CA ALA A 160 7.26 11.15 1.91
C ALA A 160 8.68 10.79 1.44
N ALA A 161 8.83 9.80 0.57
CA ALA A 161 10.15 9.48 0.02
C ALA A 161 10.11 9.56 -1.50
N GLU A 162 9.54 10.65 -2.00
CA GLU A 162 9.29 10.96 -3.41
C GLU A 162 8.35 9.98 -4.12
N ALA A 163 8.12 8.80 -3.57
CA ALA A 163 7.22 7.78 -4.08
C ALA A 163 6.36 7.23 -2.93
N PHE A 164 5.25 6.60 -3.28
CA PHE A 164 4.53 5.73 -2.37
C PHE A 164 5.33 4.44 -2.21
N ARG A 165 5.73 4.13 -0.98
CA ARG A 165 6.63 3.00 -0.69
C ARG A 165 6.01 2.08 0.35
N TYR A 166 6.22 0.79 0.18
CA TYR A 166 5.90 -0.22 1.19
C TYR A 166 7.17 -0.72 1.86
N ARG A 167 7.14 -0.85 3.18
CA ARG A 167 8.19 -1.51 3.96
C ARG A 167 7.59 -2.72 4.68
N PRO A 168 7.91 -3.95 4.26
CA PRO A 168 7.52 -5.16 4.99
C PRO A 168 8.38 -5.30 6.24
N GLY A 169 7.75 -5.47 7.41
CA GLY A 169 8.43 -5.66 8.70
C GLY A 169 9.64 -4.74 8.93
N ARG A 170 10.81 -5.35 9.12
CA ARG A 170 12.12 -4.67 9.27
C ARG A 170 12.93 -4.55 7.96
N GLY A 171 12.34 -4.91 6.82
CA GLY A 171 12.99 -4.89 5.51
C GLY A 171 13.21 -3.48 4.94
N GLY A 172 13.75 -3.43 3.73
CA GLY A 172 13.91 -2.20 2.96
C GLY A 172 12.60 -1.63 2.44
N ARG A 173 12.60 -0.34 2.07
CA ARG A 173 11.44 0.33 1.43
C ARG A 173 11.42 0.01 -0.07
N GLN A 174 10.34 -0.61 -0.54
CA GLN A 174 10.11 -0.90 -1.94
C GLN A 174 9.19 0.17 -2.55
N PRO A 175 9.57 0.80 -3.68
CA PRO A 175 8.71 1.75 -4.36
C PRO A 175 7.54 1.03 -5.02
N LEU A 176 6.32 1.53 -4.76
CA LEU A 176 5.09 1.10 -5.43
C LEU A 176 4.69 2.04 -6.56
N THR A 177 5.22 3.27 -6.57
CA THR A 177 4.94 4.29 -7.58
C THR A 177 6.23 4.98 -8.03
N ALA A 178 6.12 5.81 -9.07
CA ALA A 178 7.19 6.71 -9.49
C ALA A 178 7.53 7.75 -8.41
N GLN A 179 8.71 8.37 -8.55
CA GLN A 179 9.23 9.42 -7.67
C GLN A 179 8.63 10.80 -8.04
N VAL A 180 7.35 11.03 -7.72
CA VAL A 180 6.60 12.27 -8.04
C VAL A 180 5.92 12.97 -6.84
N LEU A 181 6.08 12.42 -5.62
CA LEU A 181 5.62 13.00 -4.36
C LEU A 181 6.64 14.03 -3.85
N ARG A 182 6.19 15.07 -3.14
CA ARG A 182 7.08 16.08 -2.55
C ARG A 182 7.16 15.98 -1.03
N THR A 183 8.33 16.33 -0.49
CA THR A 183 8.61 16.52 0.94
C THR A 183 9.27 17.86 1.22
N GLY A 184 9.08 18.39 2.44
CA GLY A 184 9.72 19.62 2.92
C GLY A 184 8.78 20.59 3.64
N ALA A 185 9.36 21.58 4.32
CA ALA A 185 8.64 22.59 5.07
C ALA A 185 7.84 23.51 4.13
N GLY A 186 6.51 23.41 4.18
CA GLY A 186 5.58 24.29 3.45
C GLY A 186 4.35 23.57 2.90
N VAL A 187 4.52 22.45 2.17
CA VAL A 187 3.43 21.59 1.66
C VAL A 187 3.97 20.16 1.49
N GLY A 188 3.78 19.30 2.49
CA GLY A 188 4.25 17.91 2.46
C GLY A 188 3.10 16.91 2.36
N SER A 189 3.36 15.76 1.73
CA SER A 189 2.50 14.59 1.88
C SER A 189 2.48 14.18 3.36
N ARG A 190 1.30 14.11 3.95
CA ARG A 190 1.10 13.72 5.35
C ARG A 190 -0.01 12.70 5.48
N VAL A 191 0.11 11.90 6.52
CA VAL A 191 -0.94 11.00 6.98
C VAL A 191 -1.34 11.41 8.38
N SER A 192 -2.63 11.55 8.62
CA SER A 192 -3.18 11.76 9.95
C SER A 192 -4.35 10.82 10.17
N GLY A 193 -4.47 10.23 11.36
CA GLY A 193 -5.63 9.45 11.77
C GLY A 193 -6.46 10.21 12.79
N ARG A 194 -7.80 10.17 12.66
CA ARG A 194 -8.74 10.61 13.71
C ARG A 194 -9.93 9.65 13.76
N GLY A 195 -10.20 9.10 14.94
CA GLY A 195 -11.28 8.12 15.13
C GLY A 195 -11.06 6.88 14.29
N THR A 196 -12.08 6.48 13.52
CA THR A 196 -12.02 5.32 12.61
C THR A 196 -11.41 5.63 11.25
N GLY A 197 -11.09 6.89 10.92
CA GLY A 197 -10.69 7.31 9.58
C GLY A 197 -9.22 7.70 9.44
N LEU A 198 -8.70 7.53 8.23
CA LEU A 198 -7.38 8.00 7.84
C LEU A 198 -7.50 9.16 6.83
N ASP A 199 -6.99 10.33 7.22
CA ASP A 199 -6.83 11.50 6.39
C ASP A 199 -5.47 11.45 5.69
N LEU A 200 -5.51 11.21 4.39
CA LEU A 200 -4.35 11.23 3.53
C LEU A 200 -4.29 12.57 2.81
N ARG A 201 -3.23 13.34 3.02
CA ARG A 201 -2.93 14.53 2.23
C ARG A 201 -1.68 14.24 1.40
N LEU A 202 -1.81 14.20 0.08
CA LEU A 202 -0.72 13.95 -0.83
C LEU A 202 -0.33 15.25 -1.53
N ALA A 203 0.94 15.63 -1.44
CA ALA A 203 1.51 16.75 -2.15
C ALA A 203 2.26 16.24 -3.38
N PHE A 204 1.83 16.67 -4.56
CA PHE A 204 2.43 16.30 -5.83
C PHE A 204 3.07 17.51 -6.49
N GLY A 205 4.17 17.28 -7.20
CA GLY A 205 4.72 18.28 -8.11
C GLY A 205 6.06 17.85 -8.68
N GLN A 206 6.30 18.23 -9.94
CA GLN A 206 7.64 18.27 -10.50
C GLN A 206 8.10 19.73 -10.49
N ALA A 207 9.30 20.00 -9.98
CA ALA A 207 9.86 21.34 -10.10
C ALA A 207 9.97 21.72 -11.61
N PRO A 208 9.60 22.95 -12.02
CA PRO A 208 9.19 24.11 -11.22
C PRO A 208 7.67 24.39 -11.29
N VAL A 209 6.83 23.36 -11.40
CA VAL A 209 5.37 23.50 -11.56
C VAL A 209 4.65 23.63 -10.21
N ALA A 210 3.49 24.30 -10.24
CA ALA A 210 2.57 24.47 -9.12
C ALA A 210 2.32 23.17 -8.35
N THR A 211 2.30 23.28 -7.02
CA THR A 211 2.04 22.12 -6.14
C THR A 211 0.56 21.83 -6.13
N THR A 212 0.19 20.61 -6.50
CA THR A 212 -1.20 20.14 -6.36
C THR A 212 -1.31 19.36 -5.06
N ILE A 213 -2.25 19.78 -4.21
CA ILE A 213 -2.59 19.07 -2.98
C ILE A 213 -3.83 18.26 -3.24
N ASP A 214 -3.76 16.98 -2.92
CA ASP A 214 -4.91 16.11 -2.88
C ASP A 214 -5.18 15.66 -1.45
N SER A 215 -6.44 15.68 -1.04
CA SER A 215 -6.88 15.09 0.21
C SER A 215 -7.84 13.93 -0.07
N ALA A 216 -7.54 12.77 0.48
CA ALA A 216 -8.42 11.60 0.47
C ALA A 216 -8.72 11.18 1.90
N ARG A 217 -10.00 10.99 2.18
CA ARG A 217 -10.44 10.30 3.41
C ARG A 217 -10.64 8.83 3.09
N VAL A 218 -9.96 7.98 3.84
CA VAL A 218 -10.15 6.54 3.79
C VAL A 218 -10.88 6.13 5.07
N TRP A 219 -12.10 5.62 4.90
CA TRP A 219 -12.93 5.11 5.99
C TRP A 219 -13.02 3.58 5.90
N PRO A 220 -12.93 2.86 7.02
CA PRO A 220 -13.33 1.46 7.08
C PRO A 220 -14.82 1.36 6.75
N ARG A 221 -15.21 0.26 6.11
CA ARG A 221 -16.56 0.10 5.54
C ARG A 221 -17.66 0.08 6.61
N GLU A 222 -17.32 -0.21 7.87
CA GLU A 222 -18.25 -0.30 9.00
C GLU A 222 -18.81 1.06 9.47
N THR A 223 -18.32 2.18 8.92
CA THR A 223 -18.84 3.53 9.25
C THR A 223 -19.59 4.21 8.10
N TRP A 224 -20.07 3.45 7.11
CA TRP A 224 -21.01 3.98 6.13
C TRP A 224 -22.41 3.93 6.75
N PRO A 225 -23.11 5.08 6.88
CA PRO A 225 -24.47 5.12 7.42
C PRO A 225 -25.45 4.31 6.58
#